data_AF-A0A9P7GIA8-F1
#
_entry.id   AF-A0A9P7GIA8-F1
#
_cell.length_a   1.000
_cell.length_b   1.000
_cell.length_c   1.000
_cell.angle_alpha   90.00
_cell.angle_beta   90.00
_cell.angle_gamma   90.00
#
_symmetry.space_group_name_H-M   'P 1'
#
loop_
_entity.id
_entity.type
_entity.pdbx_description
1 polymer ?
#
loop_
_entity_poly.entity_id
_entity_poly.type
_entity_poly.pdbx_seq_one_letter_code
_entity_poly.pdbx_strand_id
1 'polypeptide(L)'
;MSFLNDLLKSPARDASRIGCSTPRLSPDGSDTDEDHLSKEDGQEPDGELLSSGTLGSNRGDISRSPSVTPQASNHRKRVSEDATQFAMSIGRRVRLRPNNVEELKEIAEMTASQQNVYLAALIMRNQELVELIQPAEAPYQVPASLVAKIEKYSFVLMLDPTISAYSDDHPCTQLIEFFHKYPGWGLTSHITEDPTKFKAIVAIIRKEFVTLRNLIKTKIAESIGKETEVEGTYDSVDILTLCQQIIAIRGKIAPKVKPSLQLCAHIAFLRCTFLSMRSSDGKVPRDFWPKGVDTALETIRTNKKGDAVKISDVFTRILTQDREIHGRANVEALVTDPLTVDSIVEAQEALEGCTDLL
;
A
#
# COMPACT_ATOMS: atom_id res chain seq x y z
N MET A 1 26.30 -7.31 14.16
CA MET A 1 26.00 -7.05 15.61
C MET A 1 27.21 -6.53 16.42
N SER A 2 28.44 -7.09 16.34
CA SER A 2 29.57 -6.53 17.13
C SER A 2 29.93 -5.11 16.72
N PHE A 3 29.91 -4.79 15.41
CA PHE A 3 30.28 -3.48 14.89
C PHE A 3 29.44 -2.31 15.45
N LEU A 4 28.10 -2.41 15.42
CA LEU A 4 27.22 -1.40 16.03
C LEU A 4 27.42 -1.34 17.55
N ASN A 5 27.62 -2.48 18.20
CA ASN A 5 27.92 -2.52 19.63
C ASN A 5 29.25 -1.83 19.97
N ASP A 6 30.26 -1.93 19.11
CA ASP A 6 31.55 -1.27 19.31
C ASP A 6 31.42 0.26 19.14
N LEU A 7 30.61 0.71 18.17
CA LEU A 7 30.27 2.12 17.96
C LEU A 7 29.48 2.72 19.15
N LEU A 8 28.63 1.90 19.76
CA LEU A 8 27.79 2.28 20.90
C LEU A 8 28.56 2.24 22.23
N LYS A 9 29.53 1.32 22.38
CA LYS A 9 30.29 1.10 23.62
C LYS A 9 31.56 1.95 23.73
N SER A 10 32.11 2.48 22.63
CA SER A 10 33.37 3.24 22.69
C SER A 10 33.18 4.59 23.41
N PRO A 11 33.80 4.80 24.59
CA PRO A 11 33.89 6.13 25.19
C PRO A 11 34.79 7.00 24.29
N ALA A 12 34.45 8.28 24.13
CA ALA A 12 35.22 9.23 23.32
C ALA A 12 36.72 9.15 23.66
N ARG A 13 37.49 8.44 22.83
CA ARG A 13 38.94 8.36 22.88
C ARG A 13 39.45 8.59 21.46
N ASP A 14 40.51 9.38 21.38
CA ASP A 14 41.13 9.92 20.17
C ASP A 14 41.09 8.97 18.96
N ALA A 15 40.46 9.45 17.89
CA ALA A 15 40.29 8.78 16.61
C ALA A 15 41.61 8.78 15.79
N SER A 16 42.67 8.17 16.32
CA SER A 16 43.97 8.12 15.61
C SER A 16 44.56 6.73 15.41
N ARG A 17 43.89 5.64 15.82
CA ARG A 17 44.37 4.27 15.52
C ARG A 17 43.22 3.27 15.38
N ILE A 18 42.73 3.08 14.16
CA ILE A 18 42.10 1.82 13.76
C ILE A 18 42.77 1.41 12.44
N GLY A 19 43.83 0.62 12.57
CA GLY A 19 44.42 -0.10 11.45
C GLY A 19 43.51 -1.26 11.07
N CYS A 20 42.99 -1.22 9.85
CA CYS A 20 42.24 -2.32 9.25
C CYS A 20 43.19 -3.50 9.03
N SER A 21 43.14 -4.49 9.91
CA SER A 21 43.83 -5.78 9.72
C SER A 21 42.86 -6.73 9.04
N THR A 22 43.05 -6.94 7.74
CA THR A 22 42.40 -7.99 6.95
C THR A 22 42.85 -9.37 7.44
N PRO A 23 41.93 -10.31 7.76
CA PRO A 23 42.30 -11.69 8.04
C PRO A 23 42.66 -12.42 6.75
N ARG A 24 43.79 -13.11 6.82
CA ARG A 24 44.38 -13.97 5.79
C ARG A 24 43.55 -15.26 5.67
N LEU A 25 43.02 -15.54 4.48
CA LEU A 25 42.39 -16.82 4.13
C LEU A 25 43.47 -17.90 3.97
N SER A 26 43.26 -19.05 4.61
CA SER A 26 43.87 -20.32 4.21
C SER A 26 42.75 -21.29 3.81
N PRO A 27 42.97 -22.14 2.78
CA PRO A 27 41.99 -23.08 2.26
C PRO A 27 42.17 -24.49 2.85
N ASP A 28 41.05 -25.15 3.13
CA ASP A 28 40.81 -26.60 3.21
C ASP A 28 39.38 -26.71 3.79
N GLY A 29 38.41 -27.41 3.21
CA GLY A 29 38.45 -28.65 2.44
C GLY A 29 37.50 -29.61 3.19
N SER A 30 36.34 -29.94 2.61
CA SER A 30 35.62 -31.21 2.78
C SER A 30 34.19 -31.12 2.24
N ASP A 31 33.95 -31.89 1.18
CA ASP A 31 32.79 -32.71 0.88
C ASP A 31 31.57 -32.59 1.81
N THR A 32 30.42 -32.24 1.22
CA THR A 32 29.16 -32.89 1.59
C THR A 32 28.30 -33.12 0.36
N ASP A 33 27.96 -34.39 0.26
CA ASP A 33 27.12 -35.12 -0.67
C ASP A 33 25.85 -34.45 -1.18
N GLU A 34 25.51 -34.90 -2.38
CA GLU A 34 24.25 -34.72 -3.07
C GLU A 34 23.06 -35.20 -2.23
N ASP A 35 21.99 -34.41 -2.23
CA ASP A 35 20.65 -34.99 -2.07
C ASP A 35 19.65 -34.33 -3.02
N HIS A 36 19.13 -35.22 -3.87
CA HIS A 36 18.01 -35.07 -4.78
C HIS A 36 16.76 -34.57 -4.04
N LEU A 37 16.20 -33.43 -4.45
CA LEU A 37 14.81 -33.09 -4.17
C LEU A 37 14.11 -32.56 -5.43
N SER A 38 13.12 -33.36 -5.82
CA SER A 38 12.30 -33.30 -7.02
C SER A 38 11.62 -31.95 -7.23
N LYS A 39 11.72 -31.44 -8.45
CA LYS A 39 10.82 -30.40 -8.99
C LYS A 39 9.47 -31.05 -9.30
N GLU A 40 8.41 -30.60 -8.63
CA GLU A 40 7.05 -30.76 -9.13
C GLU A 40 6.72 -29.56 -10.02
N ASP A 41 6.55 -29.83 -11.30
CA ASP A 41 6.05 -28.90 -12.30
C ASP A 41 4.54 -28.69 -12.10
N GLY A 42 4.18 -27.57 -11.48
CA GLY A 42 2.82 -27.05 -11.41
C GLY A 42 2.50 -26.25 -12.67
N GLN A 43 1.97 -26.92 -13.67
CA GLN A 43 1.51 -26.36 -14.94
C GLN A 43 0.18 -25.62 -14.72
N GLU A 44 0.21 -24.29 -14.73
CA GLU A 44 -1.00 -23.45 -14.77
C GLU A 44 -1.62 -23.51 -16.18
N PRO A 45 -2.94 -23.70 -16.30
CA PRO A 45 -3.61 -23.69 -17.59
C PRO A 45 -3.85 -22.25 -18.08
N ASP A 46 -3.47 -22.02 -19.33
CA ASP A 46 -3.73 -20.82 -20.10
C ASP A 46 -5.23 -20.49 -20.12
N GLY A 47 -5.60 -19.46 -19.36
CA GLY A 47 -6.95 -18.89 -19.38
C GLY A 47 -7.13 -18.01 -20.62
N GLU A 48 -7.83 -18.54 -21.61
CA GLU A 48 -8.26 -17.82 -22.81
C GLU A 48 -8.99 -16.52 -22.46
N LEU A 49 -8.42 -15.42 -22.97
CA LEU A 49 -9.02 -14.09 -23.00
C LEU A 49 -10.25 -14.09 -23.91
N LEU A 50 -11.43 -14.21 -23.30
CA LEU A 50 -12.69 -13.85 -23.95
C LEU A 50 -12.75 -12.33 -24.12
N SER A 51 -12.36 -11.91 -25.33
CA SER A 51 -12.45 -10.56 -25.85
C SER A 51 -13.90 -10.05 -25.77
N SER A 52 -14.10 -9.02 -24.93
CA SER A 52 -15.40 -8.37 -24.74
C SER A 52 -15.84 -7.66 -26.02
N GLY A 53 -17.08 -7.97 -26.40
CA GLY A 53 -17.73 -7.50 -27.62
C GLY A 53 -17.90 -5.98 -27.68
N THR A 54 -17.49 -5.45 -28.83
CA THR A 54 -17.76 -4.11 -29.34
C THR A 54 -19.27 -3.89 -29.44
N LEU A 55 -19.82 -2.97 -28.63
CA LEU A 55 -21.19 -2.47 -28.79
C LEU A 55 -21.25 -1.60 -30.06
N GLY A 56 -21.60 -2.24 -31.18
CA GLY A 56 -21.94 -1.59 -32.43
C GLY A 56 -23.25 -0.81 -32.30
N SER A 57 -23.13 0.51 -32.47
CA SER A 57 -24.25 1.43 -32.64
C SER A 57 -24.95 1.16 -33.98
N ASN A 58 -26.05 0.40 -33.96
CA ASN A 58 -26.92 0.23 -35.12
C ASN A 58 -27.97 1.35 -35.15
N ARG A 59 -27.67 2.39 -35.93
CA ARG A 59 -28.63 3.34 -36.50
C ARG A 59 -29.06 2.82 -37.88
N GLY A 60 -30.36 2.74 -38.10
CA GLY A 60 -31.00 2.28 -39.35
C GLY A 60 -31.93 1.11 -39.04
N ASP A 61 -33.17 1.02 -39.49
CA ASP A 61 -33.77 1.66 -40.65
C ASP A 61 -35.30 1.62 -40.49
N ILE A 62 -35.96 2.64 -41.01
CA ILE A 62 -37.41 2.83 -40.95
C ILE A 62 -38.03 1.92 -42.01
N SER A 63 -38.45 0.71 -41.61
CA SER A 63 -39.11 -0.22 -42.53
C SER A 63 -40.64 -0.16 -42.38
N ARG A 64 -41.26 0.11 -43.54
CA ARG A 64 -42.67 0.36 -43.80
C ARG A 64 -43.60 -0.74 -43.28
N SER A 65 -44.68 -0.31 -42.64
CA SER A 65 -45.85 -1.13 -42.35
C SER A 65 -46.60 -1.47 -43.65
N PRO A 66 -46.85 -2.76 -43.97
CA PRO A 66 -47.93 -3.13 -44.87
C PRO A 66 -49.25 -3.14 -44.07
N SER A 67 -50.18 -2.27 -44.47
CA SER A 67 -51.58 -2.32 -44.05
C SER A 67 -52.23 -3.57 -44.65
N VAL A 68 -52.40 -4.61 -43.84
CA VAL A 68 -53.14 -5.82 -44.21
C VAL A 68 -54.55 -5.70 -43.63
N THR A 69 -55.52 -5.68 -44.54
CA THR A 69 -56.96 -5.72 -44.28
C THR A 69 -57.38 -6.90 -43.41
N PRO A 70 -58.30 -6.71 -42.43
CA PRO A 70 -58.74 -7.77 -41.55
C PRO A 70 -59.71 -8.70 -42.30
N GLN A 71 -59.24 -9.89 -42.68
CA GLN A 71 -60.14 -10.98 -43.05
C GLN A 71 -60.81 -11.53 -41.78
N ALA A 72 -62.14 -11.54 -41.78
CA ALA A 72 -62.98 -12.11 -40.74
C ALA A 72 -62.65 -13.60 -40.54
N SER A 73 -61.76 -13.90 -39.60
CA SER A 73 -61.47 -15.26 -39.19
C SER A 73 -62.63 -15.75 -38.35
N ASN A 74 -63.31 -16.80 -38.82
CA ASN A 74 -64.30 -17.53 -38.06
C ASN A 74 -63.70 -17.97 -36.71
N HIS A 75 -64.06 -17.27 -35.64
CA HIS A 75 -63.71 -17.61 -34.28
C HIS A 75 -64.34 -18.96 -33.92
N ARG A 76 -63.63 -20.05 -34.23
CA ARG A 76 -63.82 -21.32 -33.52
C ARG A 76 -63.64 -21.00 -32.04
N LYS A 77 -64.67 -21.28 -31.24
CA LYS A 77 -64.62 -21.28 -29.77
C LYS A 77 -63.33 -21.99 -29.37
N ARG A 78 -62.31 -21.24 -28.95
CA ARG A 78 -61.09 -21.83 -28.43
C ARG A 78 -61.52 -22.62 -27.21
N VAL A 79 -61.34 -23.93 -27.27
CA VAL A 79 -61.34 -24.79 -26.08
C VAL A 79 -60.43 -24.08 -25.08
N SER A 80 -60.90 -23.86 -23.85
CA SER A 80 -60.10 -23.21 -22.81
C SER A 80 -58.73 -23.88 -22.77
N GLU A 81 -57.70 -23.17 -23.24
CA GLU A 81 -56.35 -23.70 -23.25
C GLU A 81 -56.00 -24.05 -21.81
N ASP A 82 -55.59 -25.31 -21.62
CA ASP A 82 -55.18 -25.82 -20.33
C ASP A 82 -53.99 -24.98 -19.83
N ALA A 83 -54.27 -24.10 -18.85
CA ALA A 83 -53.32 -23.15 -18.31
C ALA A 83 -52.07 -23.84 -17.74
N THR A 84 -52.17 -25.13 -17.38
CA THR A 84 -51.05 -25.93 -16.88
C THR A 84 -50.00 -26.21 -17.97
N GLN A 85 -50.42 -26.48 -19.21
CA GLN A 85 -49.48 -26.66 -20.33
C GLN A 85 -48.75 -25.36 -20.65
N PHE A 86 -49.48 -24.25 -20.59
CA PHE A 86 -48.89 -22.93 -20.76
C PHE A 86 -47.87 -22.63 -19.65
N ALA A 87 -48.23 -22.84 -18.38
CA ALA A 87 -47.35 -22.67 -17.23
C ALA A 87 -46.06 -23.51 -17.35
N MET A 88 -46.17 -24.80 -17.72
CA MET A 88 -45.00 -25.65 -17.95
C MET A 88 -44.11 -25.15 -19.10
N SER A 89 -44.71 -24.69 -20.21
CA SER A 89 -43.96 -24.15 -21.35
C SER A 89 -43.19 -22.88 -20.96
N ILE A 90 -43.80 -22.00 -20.17
CA ILE A 90 -43.19 -20.77 -19.66
C ILE A 90 -42.09 -21.10 -18.65
N GLY A 91 -42.34 -22.03 -17.72
CA GLY A 91 -41.35 -22.46 -16.74
C GLY A 91 -40.08 -23.02 -17.40
N ARG A 92 -40.23 -23.83 -18.46
CA ARG A 92 -39.09 -24.31 -19.27
C ARG A 92 -38.39 -23.17 -20.01
N ARG A 93 -39.15 -22.25 -20.61
CA ARG A 93 -38.61 -21.11 -21.36
C ARG A 93 -37.78 -20.17 -20.47
N VAL A 94 -38.22 -19.92 -19.23
CA VAL A 94 -37.54 -19.07 -18.25
C VAL A 94 -36.51 -19.85 -17.41
N ARG A 95 -36.40 -21.17 -17.64
CA ARG A 95 -35.48 -22.08 -16.95
C ARG A 95 -35.68 -22.10 -15.42
N LEU A 96 -36.93 -22.14 -14.98
CA LEU A 96 -37.27 -22.31 -13.56
C LEU A 96 -36.80 -23.69 -13.06
N ARG A 97 -36.42 -23.76 -11.78
CA ARG A 97 -36.11 -25.03 -11.11
C ARG A 97 -37.35 -25.93 -11.07
N PRO A 98 -37.21 -27.27 -11.08
CA PRO A 98 -38.36 -28.19 -11.10
C PRO A 98 -39.42 -27.90 -10.02
N ASN A 99 -39.00 -27.62 -8.78
CA ASN A 99 -39.93 -27.29 -7.69
C ASN A 99 -40.77 -26.04 -8.00
N ASN A 100 -40.17 -25.02 -8.62
CA ASN A 100 -40.86 -23.77 -8.96
C ASN A 100 -41.77 -23.95 -10.19
N VAL A 101 -41.49 -24.94 -11.05
CA VAL A 101 -42.37 -25.29 -12.18
C VAL A 101 -43.62 -26.00 -11.67
N GLU A 102 -43.50 -26.89 -10.67
CA GLU A 102 -44.66 -27.53 -10.04
C GLU A 102 -45.51 -26.49 -9.30
N GLU A 103 -44.89 -25.59 -8.55
CA GLU A 103 -45.58 -24.47 -7.90
C GLU A 103 -46.31 -23.57 -8.92
N LEU A 104 -45.68 -23.26 -10.07
CA LEU A 104 -46.33 -22.49 -11.14
C LEU A 104 -47.52 -23.22 -11.78
N LYS A 105 -47.45 -24.56 -11.85
CA LYS A 105 -48.56 -25.40 -12.33
C LYS A 105 -49.71 -25.41 -11.33
N GLU A 106 -49.44 -25.55 -10.04
CA GLU A 106 -50.45 -25.43 -8.97
C GLU A 106 -51.16 -24.07 -9.02
N ILE A 107 -50.43 -22.97 -9.23
CA ILE A 107 -51.02 -21.63 -9.40
C ILE A 107 -51.92 -21.57 -10.64
N ALA A 108 -51.55 -22.23 -11.74
CA ALA A 108 -52.34 -22.24 -12.98
C ALA A 108 -53.68 -22.97 -12.83
N GLU A 109 -53.80 -23.90 -11.87
CA GLU A 109 -55.04 -24.61 -11.53
C GLU A 109 -55.95 -23.79 -10.59
N MET A 110 -55.43 -22.76 -9.93
CA MET A 110 -56.19 -21.90 -9.03
C MET A 110 -57.18 -20.99 -9.79
N THR A 111 -58.27 -20.61 -9.11
CA THR A 111 -59.16 -19.56 -9.61
C THR A 111 -58.45 -18.20 -9.62
N ALA A 112 -58.90 -17.26 -10.46
CA ALA A 112 -58.31 -15.92 -10.54
C ALA A 112 -58.22 -15.20 -9.16
N SER A 113 -59.23 -15.38 -8.30
CA SER A 113 -59.20 -14.79 -6.95
C SER A 113 -58.12 -15.41 -6.07
N GLN A 114 -57.91 -16.73 -6.15
CA GLN A 114 -56.87 -17.44 -5.40
C GLN A 114 -55.48 -17.08 -5.92
N GLN A 115 -55.30 -16.97 -7.24
CA GLN A 115 -54.06 -16.52 -7.86
C GLN A 115 -53.65 -15.13 -7.37
N ASN A 116 -54.60 -14.19 -7.27
CA ASN A 116 -54.33 -12.84 -6.77
C ASN A 116 -53.87 -12.83 -5.30
N VAL A 117 -54.51 -13.63 -4.44
CA VAL A 117 -54.11 -13.75 -3.02
C VAL A 117 -52.73 -14.40 -2.90
N TYR A 118 -52.48 -15.46 -3.67
CA TYR A 118 -51.20 -16.16 -3.66
C TYR A 118 -50.06 -15.26 -4.18
N LEU A 119 -50.31 -14.49 -5.25
CA LEU A 119 -49.35 -13.50 -5.77
C LEU A 119 -49.06 -12.41 -4.74
N ALA A 120 -50.09 -11.90 -4.03
CA ALA A 120 -49.90 -10.94 -2.95
C ALA A 120 -49.02 -11.51 -1.83
N ALA A 121 -49.24 -12.77 -1.43
CA ALA A 121 -48.41 -13.45 -0.45
C ALA A 121 -46.95 -13.60 -0.90
N LEU A 122 -46.70 -13.94 -2.17
CA LEU A 122 -45.35 -13.99 -2.73
C LEU A 122 -44.67 -12.62 -2.77
N ILE A 123 -45.41 -11.56 -3.10
CA ILE A 123 -44.89 -10.19 -3.08
C ILE A 123 -44.48 -9.80 -1.65
N MET A 124 -45.34 -10.08 -0.66
CA MET A 124 -45.04 -9.81 0.76
C MET A 124 -43.81 -10.60 1.24
N ARG A 125 -43.73 -11.89 0.94
CA ARG A 125 -42.55 -12.72 1.26
C ARG A 125 -41.28 -12.18 0.60
N ASN A 126 -41.36 -11.73 -0.65
CA ASN A 126 -40.23 -11.13 -1.33
C ASN A 126 -39.84 -9.78 -0.70
N GLN A 127 -40.79 -8.98 -0.22
CA GLN A 127 -40.49 -7.76 0.54
C GLN A 127 -39.74 -8.09 1.84
N GLU A 128 -40.19 -9.08 2.61
CA GLU A 128 -39.49 -9.54 3.82
C GLU A 128 -38.07 -10.03 3.52
N LEU A 129 -37.89 -10.79 2.42
CA LEU A 129 -36.57 -11.25 2.01
C LEU A 129 -35.68 -10.10 1.51
N VAL A 130 -36.24 -9.10 0.83
CA VAL A 130 -35.50 -7.90 0.40
C VAL A 130 -35.12 -7.04 1.60
N GLU A 131 -35.98 -6.93 2.61
CA GLU A 131 -35.65 -6.26 3.88
C GLU A 131 -34.54 -6.99 4.65
N LEU A 132 -34.48 -8.32 4.55
CA LEU A 132 -33.40 -9.12 5.13
C LEU A 132 -32.07 -8.95 4.36
N ILE A 133 -32.13 -8.72 3.05
CA ILE A 133 -30.96 -8.38 2.24
C ILE A 133 -30.63 -6.91 2.51
N GLN A 134 -30.00 -6.65 3.65
CA GLN A 134 -29.26 -5.39 3.81
C GLN A 134 -28.20 -5.36 2.72
N PRO A 135 -28.24 -4.38 1.78
CA PRO A 135 -27.18 -4.27 0.80
C PRO A 135 -25.87 -4.17 1.57
N ALA A 136 -24.86 -4.97 1.19
CA ALA A 136 -23.54 -4.87 1.79
C ALA A 136 -23.15 -3.39 1.78
N GLU A 137 -22.94 -2.83 2.97
CA GLU A 137 -22.65 -1.42 3.12
C GLU A 137 -21.48 -1.10 2.19
N ALA A 138 -21.73 -0.22 1.21
CA ALA A 138 -20.76 0.02 0.16
C ALA A 138 -19.42 0.39 0.81
N PRO A 139 -18.30 -0.25 0.43
CA PRO A 139 -17.02 -0.01 1.08
C PRO A 139 -16.71 1.48 1.03
N TYR A 140 -16.42 2.06 2.19
CA TYR A 140 -16.14 3.48 2.29
C TYR A 140 -14.97 3.85 1.35
N GLN A 141 -15.26 4.73 0.39
CA GLN A 141 -14.25 5.22 -0.53
C GLN A 141 -13.61 6.46 0.08
N VAL A 142 -12.34 6.35 0.44
CA VAL A 142 -11.56 7.47 0.98
C VAL A 142 -11.37 8.51 -0.12
N PRO A 143 -11.68 9.81 0.13
CA PRO A 143 -11.51 10.85 -0.87
C PRO A 143 -10.09 10.91 -1.42
N ALA A 144 -9.94 11.04 -2.75
CA ALA A 144 -8.64 11.06 -3.41
C ALA A 144 -7.74 12.20 -2.92
N SER A 145 -8.31 13.34 -2.51
CA SER A 145 -7.59 14.46 -1.91
C SER A 145 -6.95 14.10 -0.57
N LEU A 146 -7.62 13.32 0.27
CA LEU A 146 -7.08 12.82 1.54
C LEU A 146 -5.98 11.78 1.28
N VAL A 147 -6.16 10.89 0.30
CA VAL A 147 -5.12 9.93 -0.10
C VAL A 147 -3.84 10.66 -0.55
N ALA A 148 -3.94 11.69 -1.39
CA ALA A 148 -2.78 12.48 -1.82
C ALA A 148 -2.04 13.15 -0.64
N LYS A 149 -2.79 13.63 0.37
CA LYS A 149 -2.20 14.18 1.60
C LYS A 149 -1.54 13.09 2.45
N ILE A 150 -2.16 11.92 2.58
CA ILE A 150 -1.57 10.77 3.28
C ILE A 150 -0.24 10.41 2.63
N GLU A 151 -0.18 10.27 1.29
CA GLU A 151 1.06 9.99 0.57
C GLU A 151 2.14 11.03 0.86
N LYS A 152 1.79 12.32 0.77
CA LYS A 152 2.72 13.43 1.01
C LYS A 152 3.30 13.42 2.41
N TYR A 153 2.45 13.37 3.43
CA TYR A 153 2.89 13.52 4.81
C TYR A 153 3.47 12.23 5.38
N SER A 154 3.06 11.05 4.89
CA SER A 154 3.74 9.79 5.20
C SER A 154 5.18 9.82 4.69
N PHE A 155 5.41 10.36 3.48
CA PHE A 155 6.74 10.50 2.91
C PHE A 155 7.63 11.44 3.71
N VAL A 156 7.09 12.61 4.07
CA VAL A 156 7.80 13.57 4.93
C VAL A 156 8.16 12.94 6.28
N LEU A 157 7.20 12.31 6.96
CA LEU A 157 7.43 11.70 8.26
C LEU A 157 8.50 10.58 8.20
N MET A 158 8.51 9.80 7.12
CA MET A 158 9.55 8.77 6.90
C MET A 158 10.97 9.35 6.75
N LEU A 159 11.09 10.60 6.29
CA LEU A 159 12.37 11.29 6.15
C LEU A 159 12.71 12.18 7.35
N ASP A 160 11.82 12.24 8.35
CA ASP A 160 12.06 13.04 9.56
C ASP A 160 13.17 12.37 10.40
N PRO A 161 14.33 13.02 10.62
CA PRO A 161 15.41 12.47 11.42
C PRO A 161 15.05 12.33 12.91
N THR A 162 13.95 12.95 13.36
CA THR A 162 13.49 12.90 14.75
C THR A 162 12.55 11.73 15.04
N ILE A 163 12.14 10.96 14.01
CA ILE A 163 11.19 9.86 14.17
C ILE A 163 11.66 8.83 15.19
N SER A 164 10.75 8.40 16.07
CA SER A 164 11.10 7.48 17.15
C SER A 164 11.25 6.04 16.65
N ALA A 165 10.35 5.59 15.79
CA ALA A 165 10.34 4.24 15.23
C ALA A 165 9.76 4.28 13.81
N TYR A 166 10.27 3.41 12.95
CA TYR A 166 9.86 3.25 11.56
C TYR A 166 8.81 2.18 11.36
N SER A 167 8.68 1.26 12.31
CA SER A 167 7.71 0.19 12.26
C SER A 167 6.63 0.35 13.33
N ASP A 168 5.82 -0.69 13.48
CA ASP A 168 4.63 -0.72 14.31
C ASP A 168 3.61 0.37 13.96
N ASP A 169 2.73 0.68 14.91
CA ASP A 169 1.70 1.70 14.78
C ASP A 169 2.21 3.11 15.11
N HIS A 170 3.49 3.27 15.46
CA HIS A 170 4.05 4.57 15.86
C HIS A 170 3.98 5.64 14.75
N PRO A 171 4.53 5.44 13.55
CA PRO A 171 4.42 6.44 12.47
C PRO A 171 2.96 6.68 12.05
N CYS A 172 2.12 5.62 12.13
CA CYS A 172 0.70 5.74 11.85
C CYS A 172 0.01 6.65 12.88
N THR A 173 0.32 6.49 14.16
CA THR A 173 -0.23 7.29 15.27
C THR A 173 0.20 8.75 15.14
N GLN A 174 1.49 8.99 14.89
CA GLN A 174 2.00 10.35 14.66
C GLN A 174 1.32 11.04 13.48
N LEU A 175 1.11 10.32 12.37
CA LEU A 175 0.43 10.88 11.22
C LEU A 175 -1.06 11.16 11.49
N ILE A 176 -1.74 10.29 12.23
CA ILE A 176 -3.14 10.49 12.62
C ILE A 176 -3.28 11.69 13.56
N GLU A 177 -2.45 11.79 14.60
CA GLU A 177 -2.38 12.94 15.50
C GLU A 177 -2.14 14.23 14.72
N PHE A 178 -1.26 14.17 13.72
CA PHE A 178 -1.02 15.27 12.81
C PHE A 178 -2.27 15.64 11.99
N PHE A 179 -2.99 14.69 11.40
CA PHE A 179 -4.26 14.97 10.70
C PHE A 179 -5.36 15.50 11.62
N HIS A 180 -5.39 15.13 12.90
CA HIS A 180 -6.34 15.70 13.87
C HIS A 180 -6.14 17.19 14.11
N LYS A 181 -4.92 17.72 13.91
CA LYS A 181 -4.65 19.16 13.97
C LYS A 181 -5.26 19.91 12.77
N TYR A 182 -5.54 19.22 11.66
CA TYR A 182 -6.02 19.81 10.40
C TYR A 182 -7.32 19.13 9.89
N PRO A 183 -8.45 19.25 10.61
CA PRO A 183 -9.69 18.54 10.27
C PRO A 183 -10.24 18.92 8.88
N GLY A 184 -9.94 20.12 8.38
CA GLY A 184 -10.31 20.57 7.04
C GLY A 184 -9.70 19.75 5.89
N TRP A 185 -8.77 18.84 6.18
CA TRP A 185 -8.17 17.96 5.18
C TRP A 185 -8.95 16.68 4.90
N GLY A 186 -10.09 16.48 5.58
CA GLY A 186 -10.99 15.36 5.36
C GLY A 186 -11.01 14.33 6.48
N LEU A 187 -10.23 14.52 7.56
CA LEU A 187 -10.32 13.73 8.78
C LEU A 187 -11.22 14.45 9.81
N THR A 188 -12.51 14.55 9.50
CA THR A 188 -13.51 15.18 10.38
C THR A 188 -13.87 14.28 11.56
N SER A 189 -14.37 14.84 12.67
CA SER A 189 -14.80 14.08 13.86
C SER A 189 -15.80 12.96 13.54
N HIS A 190 -16.74 13.21 12.62
CA HIS A 190 -17.70 12.18 12.18
C HIS A 190 -17.06 10.95 11.52
N ILE A 191 -15.93 11.13 10.82
CA ILE A 191 -15.21 10.02 10.19
C ILE A 191 -14.42 9.24 11.24
N THR A 192 -13.89 9.92 12.26
CA THR A 192 -13.14 9.28 13.35
C THR A 192 -14.05 8.54 14.33
N GLU A 193 -15.28 9.01 14.50
CA GLU A 193 -16.32 8.35 15.30
C GLU A 193 -16.87 7.09 14.61
N ASP A 194 -16.77 6.99 13.29
CA ASP A 194 -17.15 5.81 12.51
C ASP A 194 -15.98 4.82 12.39
N PRO A 195 -16.01 3.67 13.11
CA PRO A 195 -14.88 2.75 13.16
C PRO A 195 -14.56 2.12 11.79
N THR A 196 -15.57 1.93 10.94
CA THR A 196 -15.40 1.32 9.61
C THR A 196 -14.67 2.28 8.68
N LYS A 197 -15.09 3.55 8.65
CA LYS A 197 -14.42 4.59 7.85
C LYS A 197 -13.02 4.89 8.35
N PHE A 198 -12.84 5.02 9.67
CA PHE A 198 -11.54 5.27 10.26
C PHE A 198 -10.57 4.12 10.00
N LYS A 199 -11.01 2.86 10.15
CA LYS A 199 -10.19 1.68 9.85
C LYS A 199 -9.75 1.65 8.38
N ALA A 200 -10.60 2.06 7.44
CA ALA A 200 -10.22 2.18 6.03
C ALA A 200 -9.09 3.19 5.81
N ILE A 201 -9.14 4.35 6.49
CA ILE A 201 -8.08 5.37 6.42
C ILE A 201 -6.78 4.86 7.04
N VAL A 202 -6.84 4.27 8.24
CA VAL A 202 -5.67 3.66 8.91
C VAL A 202 -5.02 2.59 8.03
N ALA A 203 -5.82 1.78 7.33
CA ALA A 203 -5.31 0.77 6.41
C ALA A 203 -4.53 1.39 5.24
N ILE A 204 -4.99 2.51 4.68
CA ILE A 204 -4.27 3.25 3.63
C ILE A 204 -2.95 3.80 4.17
N ILE A 205 -2.97 4.43 5.34
CA ILE A 205 -1.76 4.98 5.99
C ILE A 205 -0.71 3.87 6.21
N ARG A 206 -1.11 2.74 6.82
CA ARG A 206 -0.22 1.59 7.04
C ARG A 206 0.35 1.05 5.72
N LYS A 207 -0.48 0.93 4.68
CA LYS A 207 -0.05 0.48 3.35
C LYS A 207 1.00 1.43 2.76
N GLU A 208 0.81 2.73 2.92
CA GLU A 208 1.78 3.72 2.42
C GLU A 208 3.11 3.62 3.16
N PHE A 209 3.12 3.52 4.50
CA PHE A 209 4.37 3.32 5.25
C PHE A 209 5.09 2.02 4.91
N VAL A 210 4.38 0.92 4.63
CA VAL A 210 4.99 -0.32 4.13
C VAL A 210 5.64 -0.08 2.76
N THR A 211 4.94 0.61 1.87
CA THR A 211 5.43 0.93 0.52
C THR A 211 6.69 1.80 0.58
N LEU A 212 6.65 2.89 1.33
CA LEU A 212 7.78 3.81 1.51
C LEU A 212 9.01 3.13 2.12
N ARG A 213 8.82 2.31 3.15
CA ARG A 213 9.88 1.50 3.74
C ARG A 213 10.54 0.58 2.71
N ASN A 214 9.76 -0.11 1.90
CA ASN A 214 10.31 -0.97 0.86
C ASN A 214 11.10 -0.16 -0.17
N LEU A 215 10.58 0.98 -0.61
CA LEU A 215 11.26 1.86 -1.58
C LEU A 215 12.59 2.42 -1.03
N ILE A 216 12.60 2.90 0.22
CA ILE A 216 13.82 3.39 0.88
C ILE A 216 14.83 2.26 1.05
N LYS A 217 14.38 1.08 1.50
CA LYS A 217 15.25 -0.12 1.64
C LYS A 217 15.88 -0.50 0.31
N THR A 218 15.13 -0.47 -0.78
CA THR A 218 15.65 -0.74 -2.13
C THR A 218 16.71 0.27 -2.54
N LYS A 219 16.48 1.58 -2.31
CA LYS A 219 17.48 2.62 -2.64
C LYS A 219 18.77 2.47 -1.82
N ILE A 220 18.65 2.11 -0.54
CA ILE A 220 19.83 1.80 0.28
C ILE A 220 20.58 0.59 -0.28
N ALA A 221 19.88 -0.48 -0.66
CA ALA A 221 20.49 -1.67 -1.24
C ALA A 221 21.25 -1.36 -2.55
N GLU A 222 20.63 -0.58 -3.44
CA GLU A 222 21.25 -0.11 -4.70
C GLU A 222 22.49 0.75 -4.44
N SER A 223 22.49 1.55 -3.36
CA SER A 223 23.58 2.50 -3.06
C SER A 223 24.90 1.85 -2.62
N ILE A 224 24.87 0.60 -2.15
CA ILE A 224 26.06 -0.06 -1.60
C ILE A 224 27.03 -0.46 -2.72
N GLY A 225 26.56 -0.55 -3.97
CA GLY A 225 27.34 -1.00 -5.11
C GLY A 225 27.55 -2.52 -5.12
N LYS A 226 28.00 -3.03 -6.27
CA LYS A 226 28.53 -4.39 -6.39
C LYS A 226 30.04 -4.33 -6.32
N GLU A 227 30.65 -5.37 -5.77
CA GLU A 227 32.10 -5.53 -5.83
C GLU A 227 32.51 -5.69 -7.31
N THR A 228 33.35 -4.79 -7.82
CA THR A 228 33.88 -4.89 -9.17
C THR A 228 35.16 -5.72 -9.16
N GLU A 229 35.36 -6.58 -10.16
CA GLU A 229 36.56 -7.44 -10.31
C GLU A 229 37.87 -6.65 -10.42
N VAL A 230 37.79 -5.38 -10.81
CA VAL A 230 38.92 -4.49 -10.99
C VAL A 230 39.17 -3.76 -9.65
N GLU A 231 40.14 -4.27 -8.88
CA GLU A 231 40.81 -3.55 -7.79
C GLU A 231 40.01 -3.21 -6.51
N GLY A 232 38.94 -3.95 -6.20
CA GLY A 232 38.28 -3.82 -4.89
C GLY A 232 37.63 -2.46 -4.63
N THR A 233 37.45 -1.66 -5.67
CA THR A 233 36.64 -0.44 -5.63
C THR A 233 35.16 -0.82 -5.67
N TYR A 234 34.36 -0.31 -4.72
CA TYR A 234 32.92 -0.46 -4.78
C TYR A 234 32.35 0.75 -5.53
N ASP A 235 31.51 0.51 -6.54
CA ASP A 235 30.71 1.56 -7.19
C ASP A 235 29.55 1.98 -6.27
N SER A 236 29.90 2.45 -5.07
CA SER A 236 28.94 2.86 -4.06
C SER A 236 28.58 4.33 -4.26
N VAL A 237 27.30 4.62 -4.04
CA VAL A 237 26.75 5.97 -4.15
C VAL A 237 27.08 6.76 -2.88
N ASP A 238 27.59 7.99 -3.04
CA ASP A 238 27.85 8.86 -1.89
C ASP A 238 26.54 9.23 -1.15
N ILE A 239 26.67 9.61 0.13
CA ILE A 239 25.50 9.81 0.99
C ILE A 239 24.57 10.94 0.53
N LEU A 240 25.11 11.99 -0.11
CA LEU A 240 24.32 13.11 -0.57
C LEU A 240 23.50 12.70 -1.81
N THR A 241 24.14 12.03 -2.76
CA THR A 241 23.47 11.48 -3.94
C THR A 241 22.40 10.46 -3.53
N LEU A 242 22.66 9.59 -2.53
CA LEU A 242 21.67 8.67 -1.99
C LEU A 242 20.45 9.41 -1.40
N CYS A 243 20.67 10.47 -0.63
CA CYS A 243 19.57 11.27 -0.09
C CYS A 243 18.73 11.91 -1.20
N GLN A 244 19.37 12.44 -2.25
CA GLN A 244 18.68 13.00 -3.41
C GLN A 244 17.86 11.93 -4.14
N GLN A 245 18.40 10.72 -4.32
CA GLN A 245 17.68 9.60 -4.93
C GLN A 245 16.46 9.17 -4.09
N ILE A 246 16.58 9.16 -2.77
CA ILE A 246 15.46 8.86 -1.86
C ILE A 246 14.38 9.95 -1.93
N ILE A 247 14.77 11.23 -1.93
CA ILE A 247 13.84 12.35 -2.09
C ILE A 247 13.12 12.28 -3.44
N ALA A 248 13.84 11.90 -4.50
CA ALA A 248 13.30 11.80 -5.85
C ALA A 248 12.19 10.74 -5.99
N ILE A 249 12.10 9.73 -5.11
CA ILE A 249 11.03 8.71 -5.11
C ILE A 249 9.64 9.38 -5.15
N ARG A 250 9.46 10.46 -4.38
CA ARG A 250 8.22 11.23 -4.30
C ARG A 250 8.45 12.73 -4.52
N GLY A 251 9.47 13.10 -5.30
CA GLY A 251 9.89 14.50 -5.49
C GLY A 251 8.78 15.41 -6.05
N LYS A 252 7.84 14.85 -6.83
CA LYS A 252 6.66 15.59 -7.34
C LYS A 252 5.64 15.92 -6.25
N ILE A 253 5.52 15.06 -5.24
CA ILE A 253 4.53 15.18 -4.16
C ILE A 253 5.06 16.07 -3.02
N ALA A 254 6.37 16.01 -2.77
CA ALA A 254 7.04 16.78 -1.73
C ALA A 254 8.23 17.60 -2.27
N PRO A 255 8.01 18.56 -3.21
CA PRO A 255 9.09 19.29 -3.89
C PRO A 255 9.91 20.20 -2.98
N LYS A 256 9.41 20.49 -1.78
CA LYS A 256 10.10 21.31 -0.77
C LYS A 256 11.13 20.52 0.03
N VAL A 257 11.08 19.19 0.01
CA VAL A 257 12.03 18.35 0.74
C VAL A 257 13.39 18.43 0.04
N LYS A 258 14.40 18.88 0.78
CA LYS A 258 15.79 18.98 0.31
C LYS A 258 16.70 18.16 1.22
N PRO A 259 17.83 17.65 0.70
CA PRO A 259 18.84 17.05 1.56
C PRO A 259 19.31 18.06 2.62
N SER A 260 19.26 17.65 3.89
CA SER A 260 19.86 18.38 5.01
C SER A 260 20.95 17.53 5.65
N LEU A 261 21.82 18.16 6.45
CA LEU A 261 22.85 17.42 7.18
C LEU A 261 22.26 16.35 8.11
N GLN A 262 21.15 16.65 8.79
CA GLN A 262 20.50 15.68 9.69
C GLN A 262 19.93 14.49 8.89
N LEU A 263 19.32 14.75 7.74
CA LEU A 263 18.83 13.68 6.87
C LEU A 263 19.98 12.80 6.36
N CYS A 264 21.10 13.40 5.93
CA CYS A 264 22.28 12.63 5.52
C CYS A 264 22.79 11.72 6.65
N ALA A 265 22.91 12.24 7.87
CA ALA A 265 23.35 11.44 9.01
C ALA A 265 22.37 10.30 9.32
N HIS A 266 21.08 10.56 9.18
CA HIS A 266 20.04 9.56 9.41
C HIS A 266 20.02 8.46 8.35
N ILE A 267 20.13 8.81 7.06
CA ILE A 267 20.24 7.84 5.97
C ILE A 267 21.54 7.03 6.08
N ALA A 268 22.65 7.64 6.51
CA ALA A 268 23.90 6.92 6.79
C ALA A 268 23.71 5.88 7.90
N PHE A 269 22.95 6.21 8.94
CA PHE A 269 22.55 5.25 9.98
C PHE A 269 21.70 4.09 9.43
N LEU A 270 20.71 4.37 8.57
CA LEU A 270 19.92 3.32 7.94
C LEU A 270 20.79 2.40 7.06
N ARG A 271 21.74 2.97 6.29
CA ARG A 271 22.69 2.23 5.47
C ARG A 271 23.65 1.38 6.30
N CYS A 272 24.21 1.94 7.37
CA CYS A 272 25.04 1.19 8.33
C CYS A 272 24.27 0.02 8.95
N THR A 273 23.00 0.24 9.32
CA THR A 273 22.14 -0.80 9.90
C THR A 273 21.85 -1.90 8.88
N PHE A 274 21.56 -1.52 7.62
CA PHE A 274 21.38 -2.45 6.51
C PHE A 274 22.62 -3.35 6.31
N LEU A 275 23.80 -2.75 6.23
CA LEU A 275 25.08 -3.46 6.11
C LEU A 275 25.34 -4.40 7.28
N SER A 276 24.92 -4.03 8.49
CA SER A 276 25.12 -4.84 9.70
C SER A 276 24.21 -6.08 9.78
N MET A 277 23.11 -6.08 9.03
CA MET A 277 22.08 -7.12 9.02
C MET A 277 22.00 -7.93 7.73
N ARG A 278 22.62 -7.46 6.65
CA ARG A 278 22.63 -8.21 5.38
C ARG A 278 23.41 -9.52 5.57
N SER A 279 22.85 -10.59 5.03
CA SER A 279 23.52 -11.88 4.91
C SER A 279 24.60 -11.83 3.82
N SER A 280 25.42 -12.87 3.73
CA SER A 280 26.45 -13.03 2.68
C SER A 280 25.86 -13.03 1.27
N ASP A 281 24.61 -13.45 1.10
CA ASP A 281 23.86 -13.40 -0.16
C ASP A 281 23.30 -11.99 -0.50
N GLY A 282 23.63 -10.98 0.30
CA GLY A 282 23.19 -9.60 0.14
C GLY A 282 21.73 -9.36 0.53
N LYS A 283 21.00 -10.37 1.01
CA LYS A 283 19.61 -10.20 1.46
C LYS A 283 19.55 -9.72 2.90
N VAL A 284 18.55 -8.89 3.18
CA VAL A 284 18.28 -8.40 4.53
C VAL A 284 16.99 -9.04 5.03
N PRO A 285 16.93 -9.51 6.30
CA PRO A 285 15.74 -10.14 6.87
C PRO A 285 14.48 -9.26 6.76
N ARG A 286 13.31 -9.90 6.81
CA ARG A 286 12.01 -9.22 6.81
C ARG A 286 11.88 -8.24 7.99
N ASP A 287 12.49 -8.59 9.11
CA ASP A 287 12.46 -7.81 10.36
C ASP A 287 13.48 -6.65 10.40
N PHE A 288 14.00 -6.22 9.25
CA PHE A 288 14.94 -5.10 9.14
C PHE A 288 14.50 -3.86 9.91
N TRP A 289 13.25 -3.45 9.74
CA TRP A 289 12.72 -2.25 10.39
C TRP A 289 12.53 -2.46 11.90
N PRO A 290 11.69 -3.40 12.38
CA PRO A 290 11.44 -3.56 13.81
C PRO A 290 12.67 -4.03 14.60
N LYS A 291 13.39 -5.06 14.12
CA LYS A 291 14.50 -5.65 14.89
C LYS A 291 15.84 -4.97 14.62
N GLY A 292 16.01 -4.37 13.45
CA GLY A 292 17.24 -3.68 13.07
C GLY A 292 17.23 -2.23 13.43
N VAL A 293 16.48 -1.45 12.64
CA VAL A 293 16.46 0.02 12.71
C VAL A 293 15.90 0.49 14.04
N ASP A 294 14.72 0.02 14.44
CA ASP A 294 14.02 0.54 15.63
C ASP A 294 14.76 0.14 16.92
N THR A 295 15.19 -1.12 17.05
CA THR A 295 16.06 -1.55 18.16
C THR A 295 17.35 -0.73 18.25
N ALA A 296 17.99 -0.42 17.12
CA ALA A 296 19.22 0.36 17.12
C ALA A 296 18.97 1.82 17.54
N LEU A 297 17.88 2.44 17.08
CA LEU A 297 17.45 3.77 17.52
C LEU A 297 17.14 3.80 19.03
N GLU A 298 16.37 2.84 19.52
CA GLU A 298 16.05 2.69 20.95
C GLU A 298 17.32 2.51 21.79
N THR A 299 18.26 1.70 21.31
CA THR A 299 19.55 1.47 21.98
C THR A 299 20.38 2.75 22.05
N ILE A 300 20.45 3.55 20.98
CA ILE A 300 21.14 4.85 20.98
C ILE A 300 20.51 5.77 22.02
N ARG A 301 19.18 5.90 22.03
CA ARG A 301 18.46 6.79 22.96
C ARG A 301 18.65 6.36 24.41
N THR A 302 18.54 5.06 24.69
CA THR A 302 18.71 4.49 26.04
C THR A 302 20.14 4.70 26.54
N ASN A 303 21.15 4.37 25.73
CA ASN A 303 22.56 4.51 26.11
C ASN A 303 22.97 5.98 26.33
N LYS A 304 22.35 6.92 25.60
CA LYS A 304 22.60 8.35 25.75
C LYS A 304 21.63 9.05 26.69
N LYS A 305 20.72 8.31 27.35
CA LYS A 305 19.71 8.84 28.29
C LYS A 305 18.83 9.94 27.69
N GLY A 306 18.54 9.85 26.39
CA GLY A 306 17.76 10.86 25.67
C GLY A 306 18.46 12.20 25.46
N ASP A 307 19.76 12.33 25.77
CA ASP A 307 20.51 13.58 25.58
C ASP A 307 20.72 13.87 24.08
N ALA A 308 20.05 14.90 23.57
CA ALA A 308 20.04 15.25 22.15
C ALA A 308 21.44 15.52 21.59
N VAL A 309 22.33 16.16 22.36
CA VAL A 309 23.69 16.47 21.91
C VAL A 309 24.49 15.18 21.75
N LYS A 310 24.43 14.31 22.76
CA LYS A 310 25.13 13.01 22.70
C LYS A 310 24.59 12.09 21.62
N ILE A 311 23.29 12.13 21.34
CA ILE A 311 22.68 11.39 20.24
C ILE A 311 23.21 11.93 18.90
N SER A 312 23.20 13.25 18.72
CA SER A 312 23.76 13.92 17.53
C SER A 312 25.22 13.54 17.28
N ASP A 313 26.04 13.41 18.34
CA ASP A 313 27.43 12.95 18.23
C ASP A 313 27.53 11.51 17.70
N VAL A 314 26.59 10.62 18.04
CA VAL A 314 26.56 9.25 17.49
C VAL A 314 26.29 9.29 15.99
N PHE A 315 25.25 10.02 15.56
CA PHE A 315 24.91 10.16 14.14
C PHE A 315 26.01 10.84 13.33
N THR A 316 26.70 11.82 13.91
CA THR A 316 27.86 12.47 13.29
C THR A 316 28.99 11.48 13.03
N ARG A 317 29.31 10.62 14.01
CA ARG A 317 30.34 9.56 13.84
C ARG A 317 29.94 8.56 12.75
N ILE A 318 28.67 8.16 12.72
CA ILE A 318 28.14 7.26 11.68
C ILE A 318 28.28 7.91 10.30
N LEU A 319 27.89 9.18 10.15
CA LEU A 319 28.01 9.91 8.88
C LEU A 319 29.46 10.04 8.42
N THR A 320 30.38 10.35 9.33
CA THR A 320 31.82 10.43 9.01
C THR A 320 32.34 9.11 8.49
N GLN A 321 32.03 8.01 9.17
CA GLN A 321 32.46 6.68 8.73
C GLN A 321 31.83 6.29 7.39
N ASP A 322 30.55 6.58 7.21
CA ASP A 322 29.83 6.31 5.97
C ASP A 322 30.48 7.04 4.78
N ARG A 323 30.94 8.29 4.96
CA ARG A 323 31.73 9.04 3.96
C ARG A 323 33.12 8.46 3.70
N GLU A 324 33.75 7.85 4.71
CA GLU A 324 35.05 7.18 4.53
C GLU A 324 34.91 5.92 3.67
N ILE A 325 33.81 5.17 3.84
CA ILE A 325 33.57 3.91 3.12
C ILE A 325 33.00 4.16 1.73
N HIS A 326 32.02 5.06 1.60
CA HIS A 326 31.21 5.21 0.39
C HIS A 326 31.49 6.48 -0.42
N GLY A 327 32.53 7.24 -0.04
CA GLY A 327 32.97 8.43 -0.76
C GLY A 327 32.67 9.75 -0.06
N ARG A 328 33.54 10.73 -0.31
CA ARG A 328 33.50 12.06 0.32
C ARG A 328 32.51 12.98 -0.38
N ALA A 329 31.26 13.00 0.09
CA ALA A 329 30.31 14.06 -0.26
C ALA A 329 30.62 15.37 0.50
N ASN A 330 30.39 16.52 -0.13
CA ASN A 330 30.43 17.84 0.52
C ASN A 330 29.06 18.12 1.19
N VAL A 331 28.90 17.64 2.42
CA VAL A 331 27.66 17.79 3.21
C VAL A 331 27.66 19.07 4.03
N GLU A 332 28.83 19.69 4.21
CA GLU A 332 29.04 20.88 5.02
C GLU A 332 28.35 22.12 4.41
N ALA A 333 28.09 22.10 3.11
CA ALA A 333 27.30 23.14 2.43
C ALA A 333 25.79 23.06 2.74
N LEU A 334 25.30 22.00 3.39
CA LEU A 334 23.88 21.74 3.65
C LEU A 334 23.39 22.28 5.00
N VAL A 335 23.93 23.42 5.47
CA VAL A 335 23.45 24.09 6.68
C VAL A 335 22.08 24.71 6.40
N THR A 336 21.07 23.86 6.37
CA THR A 336 19.65 24.23 6.29
C THR A 336 18.97 23.73 7.56
N ASP A 337 17.94 24.45 8.00
CA ASP A 337 17.13 24.04 9.14
C ASP A 337 16.56 22.63 8.92
N PRO A 338 16.48 21.82 9.99
CA PRO A 338 15.92 20.47 9.91
C PRO A 338 14.48 20.53 9.39
N LEU A 339 14.21 19.67 8.41
CA LEU A 339 12.92 19.58 7.74
C LEU A 339 11.97 18.75 8.63
N THR A 340 11.18 19.43 9.46
CA THR A 340 10.14 18.80 10.29
C THR A 340 8.80 18.82 9.57
N VAL A 341 7.91 17.88 9.91
CA VAL A 341 6.52 17.89 9.39
C VAL A 341 5.86 19.24 9.64
N ASP A 342 6.01 19.79 10.85
CA ASP A 342 5.44 21.09 11.23
C ASP A 342 6.00 22.24 10.36
N SER A 343 7.31 22.27 10.11
CA SER A 343 7.94 23.31 9.26
C SER A 343 7.42 23.32 7.82
N ILE A 344 7.11 22.14 7.25
CA ILE A 344 6.55 22.05 5.90
C ILE A 344 5.12 22.60 5.87
N VAL A 345 4.38 22.38 6.95
CA VAL A 345 2.97 22.74 7.04
C VAL A 345 2.81 24.22 7.25
N GLU A 346 3.60 24.82 8.15
CA GLU A 346 3.69 26.28 8.30
C GLU A 346 4.02 26.94 6.95
N ALA A 347 4.99 26.37 6.21
CA ALA A 347 5.35 26.86 4.89
C ALA A 347 4.26 26.63 3.81
N GLN A 348 3.29 25.75 4.05
CA GLN A 348 2.18 25.48 3.13
C GLN A 348 0.96 26.33 3.47
N GLU A 349 0.61 26.48 4.74
CA GLU A 349 -0.45 27.37 5.21
C GLU A 349 -0.15 28.82 4.85
N ALA A 350 1.11 29.25 4.93
CA ALA A 350 1.53 30.57 4.46
C ALA A 350 1.26 30.80 2.95
N LEU A 351 1.19 29.72 2.15
CA LEU A 351 0.91 29.79 0.71
C LEU A 351 -0.59 29.76 0.42
N GLU A 352 -1.33 28.86 1.08
CA GLU A 352 -2.77 28.68 0.89
C GLU A 352 -3.57 29.85 1.50
N GLY A 353 -3.13 30.40 2.64
CA GLY A 353 -3.73 31.60 3.23
C GLY A 353 -3.53 32.86 2.40
N CYS A 354 -2.60 32.85 1.43
CA CYS A 354 -2.36 33.97 0.52
C CYS A 354 -3.31 33.95 -0.71
N THR A 355 -3.91 32.81 -1.04
CA THR A 355 -4.82 32.69 -2.19
C THR A 355 -6.25 33.12 -1.91
N ASP A 356 -6.67 33.23 -0.65
CA ASP A 356 -8.02 33.67 -0.27
C ASP A 356 -8.19 35.20 -0.20
N LEU A 357 -7.13 35.97 -0.53
CA LEU A 357 -7.13 37.44 -0.55
C LEU A 357 -7.09 38.05 -1.97
N LEU A 358 -7.24 37.23 -3.01
CA LEU A 358 -7.36 37.64 -4.42
C LEU A 358 -8.67 37.15 -5.00
#